data_AF-A0A820N742-F1
#
_entry.id   AF-A0A820N742-F1
#
_cell.length_a   1.000
_cell.length_b   1.000
_cell.length_c   1.000
_cell.angle_alpha   90.00
_cell.angle_beta   90.00
_cell.angle_gamma   90.00
#
_symmetry.space_group_name_H-M   'P 1'
#
loop_
_entity.id
_entity.type
_entity.pdbx_description
1 polymer ?
#
loop_
_entity_poly.entity_id
_entity_poly.type
_entity_poly.pdbx_seq_one_letter_code
_entity_poly.pdbx_strand_id
1 'polypeptide(L)'
;MEVYISHEPDGTSVKNMIRFAQIFFKPMTTVHQKKNQLHYNQTIPPIYNIRPMTIPTAIFWPRDDWLADPDDVAFIFDNIKNLISGKYIYDYNHLDFVWAITANKIIYQDLITQMQKYHPEK
;
A
#
# COMPACT_ATOMS: atom_id res chain seq x y z
N MET A 1 8.63 -18.78 13.34
CA MET A 1 7.90 -19.20 12.12
C MET A 1 6.57 -19.87 12.43
N GLU A 2 6.47 -20.74 13.44
CA GLU A 2 5.20 -21.43 13.79
C GLU A 2 4.00 -20.49 13.96
N VAL A 3 4.15 -19.43 14.76
CA VAL A 3 3.10 -18.42 14.94
C VAL A 3 2.74 -17.74 13.62
N TYR A 4 3.72 -17.29 12.83
CA TYR A 4 3.46 -16.55 11.59
C TYR A 4 2.74 -17.41 10.54
N ILE A 5 3.21 -18.64 10.28
CA ILE A 5 2.66 -19.50 9.23
C ILE A 5 1.30 -20.10 9.63
N SER A 6 1.02 -20.24 10.94
CA SER A 6 -0.29 -20.71 11.41
C SER A 6 -1.38 -19.65 11.32
N HIS A 7 -1.00 -18.37 11.25
CA HIS A 7 -1.94 -17.25 11.19
C HIS A 7 -1.95 -16.53 9.83
N GLU A 8 -0.96 -16.79 8.97
CA GLU A 8 -0.86 -16.19 7.65
C GLU A 8 -0.69 -17.27 6.57
N PRO A 9 -1.49 -17.22 5.48
CA PRO A 9 -2.47 -16.19 5.16
C PRO A 9 -3.80 -16.35 5.92
N ASP A 10 -4.41 -15.25 6.38
CA ASP A 10 -5.76 -15.22 7.01
C ASP A 10 -6.93 -15.24 5.99
N GLY A 11 -6.65 -15.74 4.77
CA GLY A 11 -7.63 -15.89 3.69
C GLY A 11 -7.97 -14.60 2.92
N THR A 12 -8.32 -14.76 1.65
CA THR A 12 -8.86 -13.69 0.79
C THR A 12 -9.74 -14.27 -0.30
N SER A 13 -10.56 -13.44 -0.96
CA SER A 13 -11.44 -13.92 -2.04
C SER A 13 -10.67 -14.13 -3.35
N VAL A 14 -11.11 -15.11 -4.16
CA VAL A 14 -10.60 -15.30 -5.53
C VAL A 14 -10.74 -14.03 -6.38
N LYS A 15 -11.82 -13.27 -6.17
CA LYS A 15 -12.05 -11.99 -6.84
C LYS A 15 -10.94 -10.97 -6.53
N ASN A 16 -10.42 -10.95 -5.30
CA ASN A 16 -9.32 -10.08 -4.91
C ASN A 16 -8.01 -10.50 -5.60
N MET A 17 -7.71 -11.80 -5.64
CA MET A 17 -6.53 -12.32 -6.36
C MET A 17 -6.57 -12.02 -7.86
N ILE A 18 -7.75 -12.17 -8.49
CA ILE A 18 -7.94 -11.78 -9.90
C ILE A 18 -7.72 -10.28 -10.08
N ARG A 19 -8.25 -9.44 -9.18
CA ARG A 19 -8.07 -7.99 -9.25
C ARG A 19 -6.60 -7.59 -9.13
N PHE A 20 -5.85 -8.25 -8.25
CA PHE A 20 -4.41 -8.04 -8.10
C PHE A 20 -3.66 -8.46 -9.37
N ALA A 21 -3.94 -9.64 -9.93
CA ALA A 21 -3.35 -10.09 -11.19
C ALA A 21 -3.61 -9.14 -12.37
N GLN A 22 -4.78 -8.48 -12.42
CA GLN A 22 -5.09 -7.46 -13.42
C GLN A 22 -4.23 -6.19 -13.30
N ILE A 23 -3.66 -5.91 -12.12
CA ILE A 23 -2.74 -4.78 -11.92
C ILE A 23 -1.37 -5.14 -12.50
N PHE A 24 -0.85 -6.34 -12.19
CA PHE A 24 0.50 -6.76 -12.58
C PHE A 24 0.66 -7.18 -14.05
N PHE A 25 -0.24 -8.01 -14.58
CA PHE A 25 0.02 -8.69 -15.85
C PHE A 25 -0.54 -7.96 -17.08
N LYS A 26 -1.67 -7.28 -16.94
CA LYS A 26 -2.29 -6.39 -17.92
C LYS A 26 -3.63 -5.88 -17.35
N PRO A 27 -3.98 -4.60 -17.55
CA PRO A 27 -5.31 -4.12 -17.23
C PRO A 27 -6.33 -4.84 -18.12
N MET A 28 -6.92 -5.93 -17.63
CA MET A 28 -8.07 -6.62 -18.25
C MET A 28 -9.36 -5.79 -18.06
N THR A 29 -9.24 -4.46 -18.09
CA THR A 29 -10.31 -3.50 -17.87
C THR A 29 -11.41 -3.62 -18.92
N THR A 30 -11.12 -4.25 -20.07
CA THR A 30 -12.04 -4.45 -21.19
C THR A 30 -12.71 -5.82 -21.23
N VAL A 31 -12.30 -6.79 -20.40
CA VAL A 31 -12.85 -8.17 -20.47
C VAL A 31 -14.29 -8.24 -19.95
N HIS A 32 -14.71 -7.27 -19.13
CA HIS A 32 -15.98 -7.31 -18.41
C HIS A 32 -16.89 -6.10 -18.66
N GLN A 33 -16.88 -5.50 -19.85
CA GLN A 33 -17.60 -4.25 -20.15
C GLN A 33 -19.07 -4.21 -19.68
N LYS A 34 -19.84 -5.28 -19.89
CA LYS A 34 -21.24 -5.35 -19.42
C LYS A 34 -21.35 -5.33 -17.89
N LYS A 35 -20.48 -6.07 -17.19
CA LYS A 35 -20.45 -6.08 -15.72
C LYS A 35 -19.93 -4.75 -15.16
N ASN A 36 -18.95 -4.14 -15.83
CA ASN A 36 -18.45 -2.81 -15.49
C ASN A 36 -19.55 -1.77 -15.67
N GLN A 37 -20.33 -1.83 -16.75
CA GLN A 37 -21.44 -0.91 -16.98
C GLN A 37 -22.49 -1.03 -15.86
N LEU A 38 -22.82 -2.25 -15.44
CA LEU A 38 -23.77 -2.47 -14.34
C LEU A 38 -23.24 -1.98 -12.98
N HIS A 39 -21.92 -2.01 -12.75
CA HIS A 39 -21.34 -1.70 -11.45
C HIS A 39 -20.84 -0.25 -11.33
N TYR A 40 -20.34 0.33 -12.42
CA TYR A 40 -19.69 1.63 -12.46
C TYR A 40 -20.40 2.64 -13.37
N ASN A 41 -21.44 2.24 -14.11
CA ASN A 41 -22.04 3.04 -15.19
C ASN A 41 -21.08 3.40 -16.34
N GLN A 42 -19.96 2.68 -16.44
CA GLN A 42 -18.96 2.83 -17.50
C GLN A 42 -18.37 1.48 -17.88
N THR A 43 -17.93 1.32 -19.12
CA THR A 43 -17.43 0.05 -19.64
C THR A 43 -16.01 -0.30 -19.18
N ILE A 44 -15.25 0.70 -18.72
CA ILE A 44 -13.88 0.59 -18.19
C ILE A 44 -13.95 0.92 -16.69
N PRO A 45 -13.33 0.16 -15.77
CA PRO A 45 -13.32 0.51 -14.35
C PRO A 45 -12.68 1.89 -14.12
N PRO A 46 -13.16 2.68 -13.14
CA PRO A 46 -12.58 3.98 -12.83
C PRO A 46 -11.13 3.84 -12.34
N ILE A 47 -10.30 4.83 -12.67
CA ILE A 47 -8.91 4.93 -12.20
C ILE A 47 -8.91 5.69 -10.87
N TYR A 48 -8.24 5.14 -9.87
CA TYR A 48 -8.02 5.82 -8.59
C TYR A 48 -6.85 6.79 -8.74
N ASN A 49 -7.15 8.09 -8.71
CA ASN A 49 -6.14 9.14 -8.74
C ASN A 49 -5.77 9.54 -7.31
N ILE A 50 -4.49 9.46 -6.95
CA ILE A 50 -3.98 9.84 -5.63
C ILE A 50 -3.68 11.34 -5.51
N ARG A 51 -3.54 12.08 -6.62
CA ARG A 51 -3.31 13.54 -6.62
C ARG A 51 -4.32 14.34 -5.82
N PRO A 52 -5.64 14.08 -5.84
CA PRO A 52 -6.58 14.83 -5.01
C PRO A 52 -6.53 14.48 -3.52
N MET A 53 -5.71 13.51 -3.08
CA MET A 53 -5.62 13.14 -1.66
C MET A 53 -5.01 14.28 -0.84
N THR A 54 -5.80 14.84 0.08
CA THR A 54 -5.41 15.94 0.97
C THR A 54 -4.99 15.48 2.36
N ILE A 55 -5.13 14.19 2.67
CA ILE A 55 -4.82 13.64 3.98
C ILE A 55 -3.29 13.68 4.21
N PRO A 56 -2.82 14.24 5.35
CA PRO A 56 -1.41 14.17 5.73
C PRO A 56 -0.92 12.73 5.76
N THR A 57 0.06 12.40 4.92
CA THR A 57 0.54 11.03 4.74
C THR A 57 2.03 10.92 5.00
N ALA A 58 2.41 9.97 5.86
CA ALA A 58 3.80 9.56 6.06
C ALA A 58 4.02 8.23 5.35
N ILE A 59 5.13 8.08 4.61
CA ILE A 59 5.45 6.87 3.85
C ILE A 59 6.76 6.26 4.35
N PHE A 60 6.73 4.96 4.62
CA PHE A 60 7.91 4.15 4.90
C PHE A 60 8.02 3.10 3.81
N TRP A 61 9.19 2.95 3.19
CA TRP A 61 9.40 1.98 2.12
C TRP A 61 10.83 1.45 2.17
N PRO A 62 11.08 0.19 1.80
CA PRO A 62 12.42 -0.34 1.88
C PRO A 62 12.97 -0.67 0.51
N ARG A 63 14.25 -1.08 0.46
CA ARG A 63 14.92 -1.39 -0.80
C ARG A 63 14.41 -2.66 -1.46
N ASP A 64 14.29 -3.73 -0.66
CA ASP A 64 14.13 -5.10 -1.14
C ASP A 64 12.66 -5.55 -1.03
N ASP A 65 11.71 -4.63 -1.21
CA ASP A 65 10.27 -4.93 -1.27
C ASP A 65 9.87 -5.37 -2.67
N TRP A 66 9.26 -6.56 -2.79
CA TRP A 66 8.78 -7.10 -4.07
C TRP A 66 7.31 -6.78 -4.36
N LEU A 67 6.56 -6.32 -3.37
CA LEU A 67 5.13 -6.00 -3.49
C LEU A 67 4.89 -4.49 -3.55
N ALA A 68 5.65 -3.70 -2.80
CA ALA A 68 5.67 -2.25 -2.83
C ALA A 68 7.07 -1.77 -3.23
N ASP A 69 7.48 -2.11 -4.46
CA ASP A 69 8.83 -1.85 -4.93
C ASP A 69 9.15 -0.34 -5.01
N PRO A 70 10.43 0.03 -4.94
CA PRO A 70 10.83 1.44 -4.92
C PRO A 70 10.38 2.27 -6.14
N ASP A 71 10.18 1.66 -7.32
CA ASP A 71 9.76 2.38 -8.52
C ASP A 71 8.28 2.77 -8.43
N ASP A 72 7.43 1.83 -7.99
CA ASP A 72 6.02 2.10 -7.70
C ASP A 72 5.84 3.13 -6.56
N VAL A 73 6.71 3.08 -5.54
CA VAL A 73 6.72 4.09 -4.46
C VAL A 73 7.17 5.46 -4.99
N ALA A 74 8.14 5.53 -5.91
CA ALA A 74 8.54 6.78 -6.55
C ALA A 74 7.38 7.42 -7.32
N PHE A 75 6.57 6.60 -8.02
CA PHE A 75 5.33 7.09 -8.64
C PHE A 75 4.37 7.70 -7.61
N ILE A 76 4.25 7.12 -6.41
CA ILE A 76 3.43 7.70 -5.33
C ILE A 76 3.98 9.07 -4.92
N PHE A 77 5.30 9.19 -4.73
CA PHE A 77 5.93 10.46 -4.36
C PHE A 77 5.69 11.58 -5.38
N ASP A 78 5.72 11.26 -6.67
CA ASP A 78 5.48 12.24 -7.74
C ASP A 78 4.02 12.73 -7.80
N ASN A 79 3.08 11.96 -7.21
CA ASN A 79 1.65 12.22 -7.37
C ASN A 79 0.94 12.56 -6.06
N ILE A 80 1.54 12.33 -4.89
CA ILE A 80 0.94 12.65 -3.60
C ILE A 80 1.09 14.15 -3.28
N LYS A 81 0.00 14.80 -2.84
CA LYS A 81 0.02 16.24 -2.54
C LYS A 81 0.43 16.59 -1.11
N ASN A 82 0.03 15.77 -0.13
CA ASN A 82 0.24 16.07 1.29
C ASN A 82 1.14 15.02 1.95
N LEU A 83 2.37 14.91 1.45
CA LEU A 83 3.40 14.10 2.08
C LEU A 83 4.02 14.88 3.25
N ILE A 84 3.88 14.34 4.46
CA ILE A 84 4.41 14.96 5.68
C ILE A 84 5.71 14.33 6.16
N SER A 85 6.01 13.10 5.73
CA SER A 85 7.24 12.40 6.07
C SER A 85 7.51 11.26 5.09
N GLY A 86 8.78 10.99 4.82
CA GLY A 86 9.24 9.86 4.04
C GLY A 86 10.47 9.23 4.71
N LYS A 87 10.47 7.92 4.91
CA LYS A 87 11.63 7.19 5.41
C LYS A 87 11.93 5.94 4.58
N TYR A 88 13.08 5.97 3.92
CA TYR A 88 13.64 4.83 3.23
C TYR A 88 14.40 3.93 4.20
N ILE A 89 14.19 2.61 4.12
CA ILE A 89 14.86 1.61 4.98
C ILE A 89 15.64 0.62 4.13
N TYR A 90 16.96 0.63 4.26
CA TYR A 90 17.82 -0.14 3.38
C TYR A 90 17.70 -1.67 3.57
N ASP A 91 17.65 -2.14 4.83
CA ASP A 91 17.75 -3.57 5.17
C ASP A 91 16.40 -4.27 5.38
N TYR A 92 15.31 -3.76 4.79
CA TYR A 92 13.95 -4.28 4.98
C TYR A 92 13.38 -4.84 3.65
N ASN A 93 12.42 -5.76 3.78
CA ASN A 93 11.49 -6.18 2.74
C ASN A 93 10.03 -5.91 3.18
N HIS A 94 9.07 -6.44 2.42
CA HIS A 94 7.65 -6.21 2.65
C HIS A 94 7.12 -6.63 4.04
N LEU A 95 7.63 -7.73 4.59
CA LEU A 95 7.12 -8.29 5.84
C LEU A 95 7.82 -7.69 7.07
N ASP A 96 8.98 -7.06 6.88
CA ASP A 96 9.78 -6.49 7.96
C ASP A 96 9.09 -5.30 8.65
N PHE A 97 8.14 -4.63 7.98
CA PHE A 97 7.29 -3.61 8.61
C PHE A 97 6.47 -4.14 9.79
N VAL A 98 6.15 -5.44 9.79
CA VAL A 98 5.32 -6.08 10.82
C VAL A 98 6.13 -7.09 11.65
N TRP A 99 7.08 -7.81 11.05
CA TRP A 99 7.76 -8.94 11.69
C TRP A 99 9.22 -8.68 12.08
N ALA A 100 9.85 -7.60 11.60
CA ALA A 100 11.25 -7.36 11.97
C ALA A 100 11.38 -7.09 13.47
N ILE A 101 12.33 -7.77 14.10
CA ILE A 101 12.67 -7.58 15.52
C ILE A 101 13.08 -6.12 15.80
N THR A 102 13.56 -5.41 14.77
CA THR A 102 13.99 -4.01 14.83
C THR A 102 12.90 -3.01 14.45
N ALA A 103 11.69 -3.44 14.02
CA ALA A 103 10.64 -2.55 13.53
C ALA A 103 10.22 -1.50 14.56
N ASN A 104 10.23 -1.87 15.85
CA ASN A 104 9.92 -0.94 16.93
C ASN A 104 10.89 0.24 17.02
N LYS A 105 12.19 0.00 16.80
CA LYS A 105 13.25 1.01 16.86
C LYS A 105 13.36 1.81 15.57
N ILE A 106 13.17 1.14 14.43
CA ILE A 106 13.39 1.74 13.11
C ILE A 106 12.16 2.48 12.61
N ILE A 107 10.94 2.04 12.91
CA ILE A 107 9.72 2.59 12.29
C ILE A 107 8.72 3.08 13.34
N TYR A 108 8.44 2.27 14.37
CA TYR A 108 7.28 2.57 15.22
C TYR A 108 7.47 3.82 16.10
N GLN A 109 8.70 4.14 16.51
CA GLN A 109 8.96 5.41 17.21
C GLN A 109 8.67 6.64 16.33
N ASP A 110 9.06 6.58 15.05
CA ASP A 110 8.79 7.66 14.11
C ASP A 110 7.29 7.78 13.85
N LEU A 111 6.59 6.64 13.71
CA LEU A 111 5.13 6.60 13.56
C LEU A 111 4.42 7.24 14.75
N ILE A 112 4.79 6.88 15.99
CA ILE A 112 4.22 7.46 17.21
C ILE A 112 4.48 8.96 17.27
N THR A 113 5.69 9.39 16.90
CA THR A 113 6.06 10.82 16.85
C THR A 113 5.17 11.58 15.86
N GLN A 114 4.91 11.01 14.67
CA GLN A 114 3.96 11.61 13.71
C GLN A 114 2.54 11.66 14.27
N MET A 115 2.07 10.59 14.90
CA MET A 115 0.73 10.56 15.52
C MET A 115 0.58 11.64 16.59
N GLN A 116 1.54 11.79 17.49
CA GLN A 116 1.52 12.83 18.54
C GLN A 116 1.53 14.25 17.96
N LYS A 117 2.26 14.46 16.86
CA LYS A 117 2.34 15.76 16.18
C LYS A 117 1.02 16.17 15.52
N TYR A 118 0.31 15.24 14.88
CA TYR A 118 -0.91 15.53 14.11
C TYR A 118 -2.22 15.24 14.88
N HIS A 119 -2.13 14.44 15.95
CA HIS A 119 -3.24 14.07 16.83
C HIS A 119 -2.77 14.06 18.30
N PRO A 120 -2.43 15.23 18.87
CA PRO A 120 -2.06 15.30 20.29
C PRO A 120 -3.24 14.80 21.14
N GLU A 121 -2.95 13.96 22.13
CA GLU A 121 -3.94 13.58 23.15
C GLU A 121 -4.47 14.85 23.81
N LYS A 122 -5.79 14.93 24.00
CA LYS A 122 -6.45 16.04 24.70
C LYS A 122 -6.20 15.98 26.19
#